data_AF-A0A418YWJ5-F1
#
_entry.id   AF-A0A418YWJ5-F1
#
_cell.length_a   1.000
_cell.length_b   1.000
_cell.length_c   1.000
_cell.angle_alpha   90.00
_cell.angle_beta   90.00
_cell.angle_gamma   90.00
#
_symmetry.space_group_name_H-M   'P 1'
#
loop_
_entity.id
_entity.type
_entity.pdbx_description
1 polymer ?
#
loop_
_entity_poly.entity_id
_entity_poly.type
_entity_poly.pdbx_seq_one_letter_code
_entity_poly.pdbx_strand_id
1 'polypeptide(L)'
;MSDGRMRVPRRLTIFLVLLLPVLAALMAGLARAWRSGGQADPWSWALPAALMVALMAQLLAKDLGRWLVWIAMGAAGAALILCAIAAARAPDPLAAVGLLLVTLLAGFGSRGLRVPGKRLIGVGLLALAGLILWRGPAQPIAPVAERPALAVITALPLFWDKAGLADAPIVSLLRTRFTVQPLDDPRALAASGARALLLAQPRVMTPDQLVAIDAWVRGGGTALVLADPLLRWPSDLPLSDRRRPPSASLIGPLLTHWGAVPDALVEAETRQFLDDGRLVTLSGTQSFKAGRACAAEQGGAIVRCRVGQGRVVLVGDADLIDDRLWLADPARPLDPRVWAADTPALVAQWLGGTMDDGRRWLRDGRDVVLGLRWALIFGTIWALVGTGLLRRVRQRVEQ
;
A
#
# COMPACT_ATOMS: atom_id res chain seq x y z
N MET A 1 -42.79 -25.09 -30.13
CA MET A 1 -42.17 -24.86 -28.80
C MET A 1 -40.79 -25.50 -28.80
N SER A 2 -39.78 -24.68 -29.05
CA SER A 2 -38.39 -25.10 -29.20
C SER A 2 -37.74 -25.32 -27.84
N ASP A 3 -37.29 -26.53 -27.57
CA ASP A 3 -36.53 -26.91 -26.37
C ASP A 3 -35.14 -26.24 -26.43
N GLY A 4 -35.02 -25.06 -25.81
CA GLY A 4 -33.82 -24.23 -25.77
C GLY A 4 -32.72 -24.74 -24.83
N ARG A 5 -32.57 -26.05 -24.67
CA ARG A 5 -31.46 -26.63 -23.91
C ARG A 5 -30.27 -26.86 -24.82
N MET A 6 -29.16 -26.15 -24.57
CA MET A 6 -27.90 -26.29 -25.28
C MET A 6 -27.50 -27.77 -25.43
N ARG A 7 -27.54 -28.29 -26.67
CA ARG A 7 -26.90 -29.54 -27.07
C ARG A 7 -25.38 -29.38 -26.95
N VAL A 8 -24.73 -30.46 -26.48
CA VAL A 8 -23.28 -30.65 -26.24
C VAL A 8 -22.40 -29.44 -26.60
N PRO A 9 -21.81 -28.72 -25.63
CA PRO A 9 -20.91 -27.62 -25.94
C PRO A 9 -19.73 -28.14 -26.77
N ARG A 10 -19.51 -27.57 -27.96
CA ARG A 10 -18.30 -27.76 -28.76
C ARG A 10 -17.07 -27.58 -27.85
N ARG A 11 -15.94 -28.23 -28.13
CA ARG A 11 -14.69 -28.07 -27.34
C ARG A 11 -14.37 -26.59 -27.05
N LEU A 12 -14.61 -25.73 -28.05
CA LEU A 12 -14.48 -24.29 -27.97
C LEU A 12 -15.38 -23.67 -26.87
N THR A 13 -16.63 -24.10 -26.77
CA THR A 13 -17.58 -23.59 -25.77
C THR A 13 -17.15 -23.94 -24.34
N ILE A 14 -16.64 -25.16 -24.11
CA ILE A 14 -16.10 -25.55 -22.79
C ILE A 14 -14.89 -24.70 -22.42
N PHE A 15 -13.95 -24.54 -23.36
CA PHE A 15 -12.76 -23.72 -23.16
C PHE A 15 -13.12 -22.27 -22.81
N LEU A 16 -14.04 -21.65 -23.57
CA LEU A 16 -14.49 -20.28 -23.31
C LEU A 16 -15.17 -20.13 -21.95
N VAL A 17 -15.99 -21.11 -21.55
CA VAL A 17 -16.65 -21.16 -20.23
C VAL A 17 -15.64 -21.19 -19.07
N LEU A 18 -14.48 -21.82 -19.27
CA LEU A 18 -13.42 -21.87 -18.26
C LEU A 18 -12.52 -20.62 -18.27
N LEU A 19 -12.24 -20.07 -19.46
CA LEU A 19 -11.29 -18.97 -19.62
C LEU A 19 -11.89 -17.59 -19.35
N LEU A 20 -13.07 -17.28 -19.88
CA LEU A 20 -13.69 -15.95 -19.76
C LEU A 20 -13.85 -15.44 -18.32
N PRO A 21 -14.35 -16.23 -17.34
CA PRO A 21 -14.46 -15.75 -15.96
C PRO A 21 -13.09 -15.43 -15.33
N VAL A 22 -12.04 -16.19 -15.69
CA VAL A 22 -10.67 -15.94 -15.23
C VAL A 22 -10.14 -14.61 -15.78
N LEU A 23 -10.31 -14.37 -17.08
CA LEU A 23 -9.90 -13.12 -17.72
C LEU A 23 -10.66 -11.91 -17.16
N ALA A 24 -11.98 -12.03 -17.01
CA ALA A 24 -12.81 -10.96 -16.47
C ALA A 24 -12.42 -10.60 -15.03
N ALA A 25 -12.22 -11.61 -14.18
CA ALA A 25 -11.76 -11.41 -12.80
C ALA A 25 -10.36 -10.78 -12.74
N LEU A 26 -9.44 -11.23 -13.60
CA LEU A 26 -8.07 -10.72 -13.68
C LEU A 26 -8.05 -9.22 -14.04
N MET A 27 -8.77 -8.83 -15.09
CA MET A 27 -8.82 -7.44 -15.55
C MET A 27 -9.56 -6.51 -14.57
N ALA A 28 -10.68 -6.98 -14.01
CA ALA A 28 -11.42 -6.20 -13.01
C ALA A 28 -10.62 -6.00 -11.71
N GLY A 29 -9.87 -7.01 -11.28
CA GLY A 29 -8.98 -6.90 -10.13
C GLY A 29 -7.79 -5.99 -10.39
N LEU A 30 -7.19 -6.05 -11.59
CA LEU A 30 -6.12 -5.13 -11.98
C LEU A 30 -6.61 -3.66 -12.00
N ALA A 31 -7.81 -3.41 -12.54
CA ALA A 31 -8.42 -2.09 -12.53
C ALA A 31 -8.76 -1.59 -11.10
N ARG A 32 -9.01 -2.51 -10.16
CA ARG A 32 -9.19 -2.17 -8.75
C ARG A 32 -7.85 -1.86 -8.07
N ALA A 33 -6.83 -2.69 -8.30
CA ALA A 33 -5.47 -2.50 -7.79
C ALA A 33 -4.87 -1.16 -8.24
N TRP A 34 -5.12 -0.75 -9.50
CA TRP A 34 -4.68 0.55 -10.02
C TRP A 34 -5.33 1.73 -9.28
N ARG A 35 -6.64 1.65 -9.01
CA ARG A 35 -7.38 2.69 -8.27
C ARG A 35 -7.01 2.77 -6.79
N SER A 36 -6.48 1.69 -6.22
CA SER A 36 -6.05 1.61 -4.82
C SER A 36 -4.56 1.90 -4.64
N GLY A 37 -3.99 2.81 -5.43
CA GLY A 37 -2.59 3.22 -5.32
C GLY A 37 -1.56 2.22 -5.85
N GLY A 38 -1.97 1.21 -6.63
CA GLY A 38 -1.04 0.25 -7.24
C GLY A 38 -0.57 -0.87 -6.31
N GLN A 39 -1.43 -1.30 -5.39
CA GLN A 39 -1.15 -2.44 -4.50
C GLN A 39 -1.35 -3.79 -5.21
N ALA A 40 -0.36 -4.67 -5.10
CA ALA A 40 -0.40 -6.06 -5.55
C ALA A 40 -1.02 -6.99 -4.48
N ASP A 41 -2.13 -6.58 -3.88
CA ASP A 41 -2.84 -7.32 -2.84
C ASP A 41 -3.85 -8.31 -3.45
N PRO A 42 -3.76 -9.64 -3.19
CA PRO A 42 -4.76 -10.62 -3.64
C PRO A 42 -6.22 -10.25 -3.32
N TRP A 43 -6.47 -9.49 -2.26
CA TRP A 43 -7.82 -9.02 -1.93
C TRP A 43 -8.45 -8.11 -2.99
N SER A 44 -7.65 -7.44 -3.82
CA SER A 44 -8.14 -6.66 -4.97
C SER A 44 -8.84 -7.55 -6.01
N TRP A 45 -8.52 -8.84 -6.07
CA TRP A 45 -9.15 -9.82 -6.96
C TRP A 45 -10.28 -10.62 -6.31
N ALA A 46 -10.43 -10.58 -4.97
CA ALA A 46 -11.39 -11.42 -4.25
C ALA A 46 -12.83 -11.16 -4.64
N LEU A 47 -13.27 -9.89 -4.69
CA LEU A 47 -14.64 -9.54 -5.08
C LEU A 47 -14.91 -9.84 -6.57
N PRO A 48 -14.10 -9.39 -7.54
CA PRO A 48 -14.32 -9.74 -8.94
C PRO A 48 -14.36 -11.25 -9.21
N ALA A 49 -13.43 -12.01 -8.62
CA ALA A 49 -13.39 -13.46 -8.78
C ALA A 49 -14.62 -14.13 -8.14
N ALA A 50 -15.05 -13.69 -6.96
CA ALA A 50 -16.25 -14.19 -6.30
C ALA A 50 -17.51 -13.97 -7.15
N LEU A 51 -17.67 -12.77 -7.71
CA LEU A 51 -18.80 -12.44 -8.59
C LEU A 51 -18.80 -13.29 -9.86
N MET A 52 -17.63 -13.50 -10.49
CA MET A 52 -17.52 -14.34 -11.68
C MET A 52 -17.84 -15.81 -11.37
N VAL A 53 -17.30 -16.37 -10.28
CA VAL A 53 -17.60 -17.76 -9.90
C VAL A 53 -19.07 -17.93 -9.48
N ALA A 54 -19.64 -16.95 -8.76
CA ALA A 54 -21.06 -16.93 -8.42
C ALA A 54 -21.96 -16.89 -9.66
N LEU A 55 -21.62 -16.05 -10.65
CA LEU A 55 -22.32 -16.00 -11.94
C LEU A 55 -22.22 -17.34 -12.67
N MET A 56 -21.03 -17.94 -12.75
CA MET A 56 -20.85 -19.26 -13.36
C MET A 56 -21.66 -20.35 -12.63
N ALA A 57 -21.79 -20.27 -11.31
CA ALA A 57 -22.66 -21.15 -10.52
C ALA A 57 -24.15 -21.01 -10.84
N GLN A 58 -24.59 -19.84 -11.35
CA GLN A 58 -25.93 -19.63 -11.88
C GLN A 58 -26.06 -20.11 -13.34
N LEU A 59 -25.00 -20.09 -14.14
CA LEU A 59 -25.10 -20.45 -15.56
C LEU A 59 -24.93 -21.97 -15.81
N LEU A 60 -24.17 -22.67 -14.97
CA LEU A 60 -23.87 -24.09 -15.14
C LEU A 60 -25.00 -25.01 -14.64
N ALA A 61 -25.15 -26.17 -15.32
CA ALA A 61 -26.16 -27.18 -15.01
C ALA A 61 -25.93 -27.91 -13.66
N LYS A 62 -26.91 -28.74 -13.25
CA LYS A 62 -27.09 -29.18 -11.85
C LYS A 62 -25.90 -29.91 -11.19
N ASP A 63 -24.95 -30.51 -11.93
CA ASP A 63 -23.92 -31.41 -11.36
C ASP A 63 -22.46 -31.01 -11.62
N LEU A 64 -22.19 -29.73 -11.86
CA LEU A 64 -20.85 -29.23 -12.22
C LEU A 64 -20.04 -28.63 -11.05
N GLY A 65 -20.15 -29.18 -9.84
CA GLY A 65 -19.36 -28.71 -8.68
C GLY A 65 -17.84 -28.69 -8.94
N ARG A 66 -17.33 -29.70 -9.66
CA ARG A 66 -15.92 -29.77 -10.09
C ARG A 66 -15.51 -28.60 -11.00
N TRP A 67 -16.44 -28.08 -11.80
CA TRP A 67 -16.15 -26.93 -12.67
C TRP A 67 -16.03 -25.65 -11.85
N LEU A 68 -16.85 -25.46 -10.82
CA LEU A 68 -16.76 -24.31 -9.93
C LEU A 68 -15.42 -24.27 -9.21
N VAL A 69 -14.96 -25.41 -8.70
CA VAL A 69 -13.62 -25.53 -8.10
C VAL A 69 -12.54 -25.21 -9.13
N TRP A 70 -12.65 -25.75 -10.35
CA TRP A 70 -11.67 -25.51 -11.40
C TRP A 70 -11.56 -24.04 -11.81
N ILE A 71 -12.71 -23.36 -11.98
CA ILE A 71 -12.77 -21.93 -12.32
C ILE A 71 -12.23 -21.09 -11.16
N ALA A 72 -12.61 -21.39 -9.91
CA ALA A 72 -12.12 -20.69 -8.73
C ALA A 72 -10.58 -20.79 -8.59
N MET A 73 -10.03 -21.99 -8.75
CA MET A 73 -8.57 -22.20 -8.75
C MET A 73 -7.87 -21.46 -9.90
N GLY A 74 -8.47 -21.45 -11.09
CA GLY A 74 -7.93 -20.72 -12.24
C GLY A 74 -7.90 -19.21 -12.02
N ALA A 75 -9.00 -18.65 -11.48
CA ALA A 75 -9.11 -17.23 -11.18
C ALA A 75 -8.15 -16.80 -10.06
N ALA A 76 -8.09 -17.56 -8.97
CA ALA A 76 -7.16 -17.30 -7.86
C ALA A 76 -5.71 -17.46 -8.31
N GLY A 77 -5.37 -18.53 -9.03
CA GLY A 77 -4.02 -18.80 -9.52
C GLY A 77 -3.50 -17.72 -10.46
N ALA A 78 -4.32 -17.28 -11.43
CA ALA A 78 -3.94 -16.19 -12.34
C ALA A 78 -3.67 -14.88 -11.60
N ALA A 79 -4.52 -14.52 -10.63
CA ALA A 79 -4.32 -13.34 -9.79
C ALA A 79 -3.04 -13.45 -8.94
N LEU A 80 -2.79 -14.60 -8.32
CA LEU A 80 -1.60 -14.82 -7.49
C LEU A 80 -0.30 -14.77 -8.29
N ILE A 81 -0.30 -15.31 -9.52
CA ILE A 81 0.85 -15.23 -10.44
C ILE A 81 1.12 -13.78 -10.81
N LEU A 82 0.07 -13.02 -11.15
CA LEU A 82 0.20 -11.59 -11.43
C LEU A 82 0.79 -10.84 -10.22
N CYS A 83 0.23 -11.03 -9.02
CA CYS A 83 0.72 -10.37 -7.81
C CYS A 83 2.17 -10.75 -7.51
N ALA A 84 2.54 -12.02 -7.63
CA ALA A 84 3.88 -12.51 -7.32
C ALA A 84 4.94 -11.89 -8.24
N ILE A 85 4.67 -11.86 -9.54
CA ILE A 85 5.60 -11.33 -10.54
C ILE A 85 5.63 -9.81 -10.50
N ALA A 86 4.47 -9.15 -10.49
CA ALA A 86 4.39 -7.68 -10.55
C ALA A 86 4.94 -6.99 -9.29
N ALA A 87 4.97 -7.68 -8.15
CA ALA A 87 5.60 -7.20 -6.92
C ALA A 87 7.01 -7.77 -6.69
N ALA A 88 7.49 -8.68 -7.55
CA ALA A 88 8.71 -9.45 -7.35
C ALA A 88 8.82 -10.10 -5.94
N ARG A 89 7.68 -10.46 -5.34
CA ARG A 89 7.58 -10.96 -3.97
C ARG A 89 6.41 -11.91 -3.85
N ALA A 90 6.59 -13.02 -3.12
CA ALA A 90 5.51 -13.97 -2.89
C ALA A 90 4.30 -13.29 -2.22
N PRO A 91 3.07 -13.55 -2.68
CA PRO A 91 1.86 -12.95 -2.11
C PRO A 91 1.68 -13.35 -0.65
N ASP A 92 0.87 -12.58 0.08
CA ASP A 92 0.54 -12.92 1.45
C ASP A 92 -0.20 -14.26 1.50
N PRO A 93 0.23 -15.23 2.32
CA PRO A 93 -0.36 -16.56 2.33
C PRO A 93 -1.81 -16.54 2.85
N LEU A 94 -2.14 -15.68 3.81
CA LEU A 94 -3.50 -15.55 4.34
C LEU A 94 -4.41 -14.90 3.28
N ALA A 95 -3.93 -13.87 2.58
CA ALA A 95 -4.68 -13.27 1.47
C ALA A 95 -4.87 -14.25 0.30
N ALA A 96 -3.87 -15.10 0.01
CA ALA A 96 -3.97 -16.11 -1.03
C ALA A 96 -5.01 -17.20 -0.70
N VAL A 97 -5.00 -17.71 0.53
CA VAL A 97 -6.01 -18.65 1.02
C VAL A 97 -7.38 -17.99 1.08
N GLY A 98 -7.45 -16.75 1.56
CA GLY A 98 -8.66 -15.95 1.63
C GLY A 98 -9.33 -15.73 0.27
N LEU A 99 -8.54 -15.39 -0.76
CA LEU A 99 -8.99 -15.26 -2.14
C LEU A 99 -9.63 -16.56 -2.66
N LEU A 100 -8.96 -17.69 -2.49
CA LEU A 100 -9.50 -18.99 -2.93
C LEU A 100 -10.75 -19.37 -2.13
N LEU A 101 -10.74 -19.17 -0.81
CA LEU A 101 -11.86 -19.53 0.05
C LEU A 101 -13.11 -18.70 -0.30
N VAL A 102 -12.97 -17.37 -0.44
CA VAL A 102 -14.07 -16.48 -0.80
C VAL A 102 -14.67 -16.85 -2.16
N THR A 103 -13.83 -17.16 -3.16
CA THR A 103 -14.30 -17.53 -4.50
C THR A 103 -15.07 -18.85 -4.49
N LEU A 104 -14.61 -19.84 -3.73
CA LEU A 104 -15.31 -21.12 -3.54
C LEU A 104 -16.63 -20.94 -2.78
N LEU A 105 -16.63 -20.23 -1.66
CA LEU A 105 -17.81 -19.96 -0.85
C LEU A 105 -18.88 -19.21 -1.66
N ALA A 106 -18.48 -18.22 -2.46
CA ALA A 106 -19.38 -17.51 -3.36
C ALA A 106 -20.00 -18.46 -4.40
N GLY A 107 -19.19 -19.29 -5.06
CA GLY A 107 -19.66 -20.27 -6.03
C GLY A 107 -20.67 -21.27 -5.44
N PHE A 108 -20.29 -21.96 -4.37
CA PHE A 108 -21.14 -22.96 -3.74
C PHE A 108 -22.36 -22.34 -3.04
N GLY A 109 -22.19 -21.19 -2.42
CA GLY A 109 -23.26 -20.42 -1.79
C GLY A 109 -24.33 -20.03 -2.80
N SER A 110 -23.94 -19.39 -3.89
CA SER A 110 -24.86 -19.03 -4.99
C SER A 110 -25.53 -20.25 -5.60
N ARG A 111 -24.82 -21.37 -5.77
CA ARG A 111 -25.41 -22.63 -6.25
C ARG A 111 -26.46 -23.17 -5.27
N GLY A 112 -26.20 -23.10 -3.96
CA GLY A 112 -27.09 -23.56 -2.89
C GLY A 112 -28.43 -22.83 -2.88
N LEU A 113 -28.47 -21.55 -3.27
CA LEU A 113 -29.72 -20.79 -3.42
C LEU A 113 -30.69 -21.39 -4.45
N ARG A 114 -30.18 -22.09 -5.47
CA ARG A 114 -31.00 -22.75 -6.51
C ARG A 114 -31.49 -24.14 -6.11
N VAL A 115 -30.88 -24.79 -5.14
CA VAL A 115 -31.23 -26.17 -4.77
C VAL A 115 -32.32 -26.12 -3.70
N PRO A 116 -33.52 -26.66 -3.98
CA PRO A 116 -34.56 -26.78 -2.95
C PRO A 116 -34.01 -27.60 -1.78
N GLY A 117 -34.21 -27.11 -0.55
CA GLY A 117 -33.67 -27.71 0.68
C GLY A 117 -32.25 -27.27 1.08
N LYS A 118 -31.47 -26.58 0.23
CA LYS A 118 -30.11 -26.10 0.58
C LYS A 118 -29.98 -24.57 0.66
N ARG A 119 -31.09 -23.84 0.61
CA ARG A 119 -31.09 -22.37 0.59
C ARG A 119 -30.42 -21.75 1.83
N LEU A 120 -30.72 -22.25 3.03
CA LEU A 120 -30.13 -21.76 4.28
C LEU A 120 -28.60 -21.94 4.29
N ILE A 121 -28.12 -23.11 3.84
CA ILE A 121 -26.68 -23.38 3.68
C ILE A 121 -26.08 -22.40 2.66
N GLY A 122 -26.76 -22.18 1.53
CA GLY A 122 -26.32 -21.23 0.51
C GLY A 122 -26.17 -19.81 1.04
N VAL A 123 -27.16 -19.33 1.81
CA VAL A 123 -27.11 -18.02 2.50
C VAL A 123 -25.97 -17.98 3.51
N GLY A 124 -25.77 -19.04 4.31
CA GLY A 124 -24.68 -19.12 5.28
C GLY A 124 -23.29 -19.03 4.63
N LEU A 125 -23.08 -19.73 3.51
CA LEU A 125 -21.81 -19.67 2.77
C LEU A 125 -21.55 -18.28 2.18
N LEU A 126 -22.59 -17.61 1.65
CA LEU A 126 -22.48 -16.24 1.14
C LEU A 126 -22.23 -15.23 2.25
N ALA A 127 -22.88 -15.39 3.41
CA ALA A 127 -22.64 -14.57 4.59
C ALA A 127 -21.20 -14.72 5.09
N LEU A 128 -20.67 -15.96 5.12
CA LEU A 128 -19.28 -16.23 5.46
C LEU A 128 -18.31 -15.62 4.44
N ALA A 129 -18.60 -15.74 3.14
CA ALA A 129 -17.80 -15.08 2.09
C ALA A 129 -17.77 -13.56 2.27
N GLY A 130 -18.92 -12.96 2.58
CA GLY A 130 -19.04 -11.52 2.88
C GLY A 130 -18.26 -11.12 4.12
N LEU A 131 -18.31 -11.92 5.19
CA LEU A 131 -17.55 -11.69 6.42
C LEU A 131 -16.04 -11.72 6.16
N ILE A 132 -15.56 -12.71 5.40
CA ILE A 132 -14.14 -12.82 5.03
C ILE A 132 -13.72 -11.65 4.12
N LEU A 133 -14.56 -11.24 3.16
CA LEU A 133 -14.29 -10.06 2.33
C LEU A 133 -14.22 -8.77 3.14
N TRP A 134 -14.95 -8.68 4.25
CA TRP A 134 -14.95 -7.50 5.12
C TRP A 134 -13.73 -7.48 6.07
N ARG A 135 -13.40 -8.63 6.68
CA ARG A 135 -12.34 -8.77 7.69
C ARG A 135 -10.96 -9.07 7.10
N GLY A 136 -10.90 -9.70 5.93
CA GLY A 136 -9.67 -10.21 5.31
C GLY A 136 -8.72 -9.13 4.83
N PRO A 137 -9.17 -8.11 4.07
CA PRO A 137 -8.33 -6.99 3.68
C PRO A 137 -7.81 -6.21 4.88
N ALA A 138 -6.74 -5.43 4.67
CA ALA A 138 -6.20 -4.53 5.68
C ALA A 138 -7.30 -3.63 6.27
N GLN A 139 -7.34 -3.55 7.61
CA GLN A 139 -8.33 -2.78 8.34
C GLN A 139 -7.85 -1.33 8.52
N PRO A 140 -8.77 -0.36 8.67
CA PRO A 140 -8.39 0.99 9.04
C PRO A 140 -7.57 1.01 10.33
N ILE A 141 -6.57 1.88 10.36
CA ILE A 141 -5.65 2.00 11.48
C ILE A 141 -6.39 2.54 12.69
N ALA A 142 -6.38 1.76 13.77
CA ALA A 142 -6.86 2.18 15.06
C ALA A 142 -5.72 2.86 15.87
N PRO A 143 -6.04 3.87 16.71
CA PRO A 143 -5.11 4.42 17.67
C PRO A 143 -4.62 3.36 18.67
N VAL A 144 -3.34 3.40 19.03
CA VAL A 144 -2.79 2.62 20.15
C VAL A 144 -3.04 3.34 21.47
N ALA A 145 -3.14 2.59 22.57
CA ALA A 145 -3.40 3.16 23.89
C ALA A 145 -2.23 4.02 24.39
N GLU A 146 -1.01 3.48 24.36
CA GLU A 146 0.20 4.18 24.79
C GLU A 146 0.83 4.93 23.62
N ARG A 147 0.79 6.26 23.68
CA ARG A 147 1.26 7.14 22.61
C ARG A 147 2.38 8.05 23.12
N PRO A 148 3.66 7.71 22.87
CA PRO A 148 4.77 8.56 23.30
C PRO A 148 4.67 9.96 22.69
N ALA A 149 5.20 10.96 23.39
CA ALA A 149 5.21 12.33 22.92
C ALA A 149 6.15 12.49 21.71
N LEU A 150 5.61 13.10 20.64
CA LEU A 150 6.31 13.46 19.41
C LEU A 150 6.28 14.97 19.27
N ALA A 151 7.45 15.60 19.36
CA ALA A 151 7.59 17.01 19.02
C ALA A 151 7.64 17.17 17.49
N VAL A 152 6.92 18.15 16.95
CA VAL A 152 6.94 18.46 15.51
C VAL A 152 7.32 19.92 15.33
N ILE A 153 8.43 20.15 14.66
CA ILE A 153 8.90 21.49 14.29
C ILE A 153 8.86 21.57 12.77
N THR A 154 8.04 22.46 12.24
CA THR A 154 7.75 22.51 10.80
C THR A 154 7.32 23.89 10.34
N ALA A 155 7.67 24.25 9.10
CA ALA A 155 7.05 25.38 8.39
C ALA A 155 5.93 24.94 7.44
N LEU A 156 5.77 23.63 7.22
CA LEU A 156 4.75 23.06 6.36
C LEU A 156 3.37 23.20 7.00
N PRO A 157 2.30 23.32 6.19
CA PRO A 157 0.93 23.43 6.68
C PRO A 157 0.40 22.07 7.18
N LEU A 158 0.97 21.55 8.26
CA LEU A 158 0.60 20.25 8.82
C LEU A 158 -0.55 20.29 9.83
N PHE A 159 -0.81 21.47 10.41
CA PHE A 159 -1.80 21.66 11.48
C PHE A 159 -2.86 22.72 11.15
N TRP A 160 -2.87 23.24 9.91
CA TRP A 160 -3.84 24.23 9.46
C TRP A 160 -4.17 24.04 7.97
N ASP A 161 -5.38 24.43 7.59
CA ASP A 161 -5.86 24.51 6.21
C ASP A 161 -6.51 25.88 5.91
N LYS A 162 -7.28 25.98 4.82
CA LYS A 162 -8.01 27.22 4.46
C LYS A 162 -9.13 27.57 5.44
N ALA A 163 -9.70 26.58 6.12
CA ALA A 163 -10.86 26.72 7.01
C ALA A 163 -10.45 26.91 8.49
N GLY A 164 -9.21 26.59 8.86
CA GLY A 164 -8.67 26.83 10.19
C GLY A 164 -7.69 25.74 10.63
N LEU A 165 -7.81 25.30 11.89
CA LEU A 165 -7.01 24.21 12.43
C LEU A 165 -7.48 22.87 11.84
N ALA A 166 -6.60 22.22 11.08
CA ALA A 166 -6.86 20.93 10.46
C ALA A 166 -5.55 20.15 10.35
N ASP A 167 -5.56 18.91 10.80
CA ASP A 167 -4.38 18.04 10.69
C ASP A 167 -4.25 17.54 9.24
N ALA A 168 -3.05 17.66 8.68
CA ALA A 168 -2.72 16.97 7.43
C ALA A 168 -2.89 15.44 7.59
N PRO A 169 -3.16 14.69 6.50
CA PRO A 169 -3.30 13.23 6.53
C PRO A 169 -2.19 12.49 7.30
N ILE A 170 -0.93 12.91 7.12
CA ILE A 170 0.21 12.31 7.82
C ILE A 170 0.14 12.56 9.34
N VAL A 171 -0.29 13.75 9.78
CA VAL A 171 -0.45 14.07 11.20
C VAL A 171 -1.59 13.27 11.82
N SER A 172 -2.73 13.15 11.12
CA SER A 172 -3.85 12.31 11.55
C SER A 172 -3.40 10.87 11.82
N LEU A 173 -2.55 10.33 10.94
CA LEU A 173 -1.95 9.01 11.12
C LEU A 173 -0.95 8.98 12.29
N LEU A 174 -0.05 9.96 12.40
CA LEU A 174 0.91 10.02 13.50
C LEU A 174 0.21 10.11 14.86
N ARG A 175 -0.93 10.80 14.97
CA ARG A 175 -1.74 10.84 16.20
C ARG A 175 -2.30 9.49 16.63
N THR A 176 -2.36 8.50 15.73
CA THR A 176 -2.71 7.12 16.09
C THR A 176 -1.60 6.42 16.86
N ARG A 177 -0.34 6.88 16.72
CA ARG A 177 0.86 6.27 17.32
C ARG A 177 1.56 7.14 18.35
N PHE A 178 1.39 8.46 18.27
CA PHE A 178 2.09 9.45 19.08
C PHE A 178 1.13 10.49 19.65
N THR A 179 1.52 11.07 20.77
CA THR A 179 0.94 12.32 21.26
C THR A 179 1.67 13.44 20.54
N VAL A 180 1.12 13.86 19.39
CA VAL A 180 1.75 14.87 18.52
C VAL A 180 1.62 16.26 19.12
N GLN A 181 2.76 16.91 19.36
CA GLN A 181 2.90 18.23 19.94
C GLN A 181 3.62 19.15 18.93
N PRO A 182 2.90 20.09 18.31
CA PRO A 182 3.53 21.16 17.54
C PRO A 182 4.43 21.99 18.46
N LEU A 183 5.65 22.27 18.02
CA LEU A 183 6.61 23.08 18.76
C LEU A 183 7.27 24.10 17.84
N ASP A 184 7.24 25.37 18.24
CA ASP A 184 7.83 26.45 17.44
C ASP A 184 9.30 26.71 17.78
N ASP A 185 9.69 26.53 19.05
CA ASP A 185 11.06 26.79 19.52
C ASP A 185 11.76 25.49 19.96
N PRO A 186 12.82 25.06 19.26
CA PRO A 186 13.58 23.87 19.62
C PRO A 186 14.18 23.90 21.03
N ARG A 187 14.36 25.08 21.64
CA ARG A 187 14.89 25.20 23.01
C ARG A 187 13.96 24.59 24.06
N ALA A 188 12.68 24.43 23.75
CA ALA A 188 11.71 23.76 24.61
C ALA A 188 11.68 22.23 24.47
N LEU A 189 12.49 21.63 23.58
CA LEU A 189 12.50 20.17 23.33
C LEU A 189 12.83 19.36 24.59
N ALA A 190 13.78 19.81 25.41
CA ALA A 190 14.15 19.11 26.63
C ALA A 190 13.00 19.09 27.66
N ALA A 191 12.19 20.16 27.68
CA ALA A 191 11.07 20.30 28.60
C ALA A 191 9.77 19.63 28.11
N SER A 192 9.64 19.36 26.81
CA SER A 192 8.41 18.78 26.23
C SER A 192 8.15 17.33 26.64
N GLY A 193 9.16 16.63 27.15
CA GLY A 193 9.10 15.19 27.43
C GLY A 193 9.02 14.31 26.18
N ALA A 194 9.16 14.91 24.98
CA ALA A 194 9.18 14.18 23.72
C ALA A 194 10.43 13.29 23.62
N ARG A 195 10.25 12.06 23.15
CA ARG A 195 11.35 11.14 22.84
C ARG A 195 11.69 11.10 21.35
N ALA A 196 10.75 11.60 20.54
CA ALA A 196 10.86 11.68 19.09
C ALA A 196 10.65 13.13 18.62
N LEU A 197 11.36 13.50 17.55
CA LEU A 197 11.27 14.79 16.88
C LEU A 197 11.05 14.56 15.39
N LEU A 198 9.97 15.12 14.83
CA LEU A 198 9.83 15.34 13.40
C LEU A 198 10.23 16.79 13.08
N LEU A 199 11.38 16.95 12.43
CA LEU A 199 11.86 18.23 11.92
C LEU A 199 11.58 18.27 10.41
N ALA A 200 10.45 18.84 10.02
CA ALA A 200 9.98 18.81 8.63
C ALA A 200 10.05 20.20 8.02
N GLN A 201 11.05 20.45 7.16
CA GLN A 201 11.25 21.73 6.47
C GLN A 201 11.03 22.96 7.38
N PRO A 202 11.79 23.11 8.47
CA PRO A 202 11.60 24.21 9.39
C PRO A 202 11.95 25.56 8.76
N ARG A 203 11.50 26.64 9.41
CA ARG A 203 11.95 28.00 9.08
C ARG A 203 13.42 28.19 9.46
N VAL A 204 13.98 29.32 9.02
CA VAL A 204 15.32 29.76 9.45
C VAL A 204 15.41 29.67 10.97
N MET A 205 16.44 28.96 11.45
CA MET A 205 16.73 28.81 12.87
C MET A 205 17.97 29.62 13.24
N THR A 206 18.01 30.12 14.47
CA THR A 206 19.23 30.72 15.02
C THR A 206 20.28 29.65 15.33
N PRO A 207 21.57 30.01 15.44
CA PRO A 207 22.61 29.06 15.86
C PRO A 207 22.28 28.37 17.18
N ASP A 208 21.76 29.11 18.17
CA ASP A 208 21.37 28.56 19.47
C ASP A 208 20.25 27.52 19.35
N GLN A 209 19.31 27.71 18.43
CA GLN A 209 18.24 26.75 18.16
C GLN A 209 18.79 25.46 17.53
N LEU A 210 19.76 25.57 16.61
CA LEU A 210 20.42 24.40 16.03
C LEU A 210 21.21 23.61 17.09
N VAL A 211 21.91 24.32 17.99
CA VAL A 211 22.62 23.71 19.12
C VAL A 211 21.65 23.02 20.08
N ALA A 212 20.48 23.59 20.34
CA ALA A 212 19.47 22.94 21.18
C ALA A 212 18.98 21.61 20.59
N ILE A 213 18.79 21.54 19.27
CA ILE A 213 18.45 20.28 18.57
C ILE A 213 19.60 19.28 18.69
N ASP A 214 20.83 19.70 18.39
CA ASP A 214 22.01 18.84 18.49
C ASP A 214 22.18 18.26 19.91
N ALA A 215 22.11 19.11 20.93
CA ALA A 215 22.22 18.69 22.33
C ALA A 215 21.12 17.69 22.72
N TRP A 216 19.87 17.93 22.30
CA TRP A 216 18.76 17.02 22.56
C TRP A 216 18.94 15.66 21.88
N VAL A 217 19.36 15.64 20.61
CA VAL A 217 19.65 14.38 19.90
C VAL A 217 20.83 13.66 20.59
N ARG A 218 21.93 14.36 20.86
CA ARG A 218 23.10 13.78 21.56
C ARG A 218 22.73 13.15 22.91
N GLY A 219 21.75 13.73 23.61
CA GLY A 219 21.20 13.23 24.86
C GLY A 219 20.33 11.98 24.75
N GLY A 220 20.11 11.43 23.55
CA GLY A 220 19.33 10.19 23.33
C GLY A 220 18.06 10.37 22.51
N GLY A 221 17.78 11.57 22.01
CA GLY A 221 16.62 11.86 21.17
C GLY A 221 16.63 11.09 19.84
N THR A 222 15.43 10.75 19.35
CA THR A 222 15.22 10.18 18.01
C THR A 222 14.66 11.25 17.09
N ALA A 223 15.37 11.61 16.02
CA ALA A 223 14.93 12.63 15.07
C ALA A 223 14.70 12.05 13.67
N LEU A 224 13.57 12.41 13.05
CA LEU A 224 13.36 12.33 11.61
C LEU A 224 13.46 13.74 11.04
N VAL A 225 14.40 13.95 10.13
CA VAL A 225 14.68 15.23 9.51
C VAL A 225 14.33 15.14 8.03
N LEU A 226 13.41 15.98 7.60
CA LEU A 226 13.03 16.12 6.20
C LEU A 226 13.53 17.48 5.72
N ALA A 227 14.61 17.45 4.93
CA ALA A 227 15.35 18.63 4.50
C ALA A 227 15.36 18.72 2.98
N ASP A 228 14.35 19.42 2.46
CA ASP A 228 14.11 19.51 1.03
C ASP A 228 14.92 20.64 0.37
N PRO A 229 15.71 20.35 -0.68
CA PRO A 229 16.41 21.37 -1.45
C PRO A 229 15.49 22.16 -2.41
N LEU A 230 14.35 21.58 -2.80
CA LEU A 230 13.45 22.10 -3.83
C LEU A 230 12.00 21.68 -3.51
N LEU A 231 11.44 22.29 -2.46
CA LEU A 231 10.10 21.96 -1.98
C LEU A 231 9.03 22.25 -3.05
N ARG A 232 8.24 21.23 -3.42
CA ARG A 232 7.12 21.28 -4.37
C ARG A 232 5.74 21.19 -3.70
N TRP A 233 5.71 21.48 -2.41
CA TRP A 233 4.49 21.56 -1.63
C TRP A 233 3.47 22.56 -2.21
N PRO A 234 2.19 22.19 -2.38
CA PRO A 234 1.18 23.07 -2.94
C PRO A 234 0.94 24.29 -2.07
N SER A 235 0.89 25.46 -2.69
CA SER A 235 0.50 26.69 -2.00
C SER A 235 -0.18 27.66 -2.96
N ASP A 236 -1.35 28.13 -2.57
CA ASP A 236 -2.06 29.21 -3.26
C ASP A 236 -1.52 30.60 -2.89
N LEU A 237 -0.58 30.65 -1.94
CA LEU A 237 0.00 31.89 -1.48
C LEU A 237 1.08 32.39 -2.46
N PRO A 238 1.17 33.71 -2.69
CA PRO A 238 2.26 34.29 -3.47
C PRO A 238 3.64 33.88 -2.93
N LEU A 239 4.64 33.83 -3.82
CA LEU A 239 6.01 33.44 -3.47
C LEU A 239 6.61 34.29 -2.33
N SER A 240 6.19 35.55 -2.18
CA SER A 240 6.65 36.47 -1.14
C SER A 240 5.88 36.38 0.18
N ASP A 241 4.83 35.56 0.29
CA ASP A 241 4.05 35.43 1.52
C ASP A 241 4.84 34.64 2.57
N ARG A 242 5.04 35.25 3.75
CA ARG A 242 5.78 34.63 4.87
C ARG A 242 5.14 33.36 5.39
N ARG A 243 3.83 33.17 5.19
CA ARG A 243 3.13 31.95 5.60
C ARG A 243 3.52 30.75 4.75
N ARG A 244 4.04 30.97 3.54
CA ARG A 244 4.56 29.89 2.69
C ARG A 244 5.76 29.21 3.37
N PRO A 245 5.87 27.87 3.32
CA PRO A 245 7.07 27.18 3.77
C PRO A 245 8.30 27.60 2.94
N PRO A 246 9.50 27.59 3.51
CA PRO A 246 10.74 27.83 2.77
C PRO A 246 10.88 26.86 1.60
N SER A 247 11.22 27.39 0.42
CA SER A 247 11.42 26.58 -0.79
C SER A 247 12.62 25.64 -0.71
N ALA A 248 13.56 25.91 0.18
CA ALA A 248 14.72 25.08 0.45
C ALA A 248 15.02 25.05 1.95
N SER A 249 15.56 23.93 2.42
CA SER A 249 15.90 23.73 3.82
C SER A 249 17.15 24.51 4.20
N LEU A 250 17.11 25.18 5.36
CA LEU A 250 18.20 26.05 5.84
C LEU A 250 18.94 25.49 7.06
N ILE A 251 18.74 24.22 7.38
CA ILE A 251 19.42 23.50 8.48
C ILE A 251 20.72 22.83 8.04
N GLY A 252 21.24 23.16 6.85
CA GLY A 252 22.49 22.61 6.30
C GLY A 252 23.70 22.62 7.26
N PRO A 253 23.92 23.66 8.09
CA PRO A 253 25.00 23.65 9.09
C PRO A 253 24.87 22.49 10.09
N LEU A 254 23.67 22.18 10.55
CA LEU A 254 23.40 21.07 11.47
C LEU A 254 23.61 19.72 10.79
N LEU A 255 23.12 19.57 9.54
CA LEU A 255 23.30 18.34 8.77
C LEU A 255 24.78 18.05 8.51
N THR A 256 25.54 19.07 8.12
CA THR A 256 26.99 18.99 7.91
C THR A 256 27.71 18.65 9.21
N HIS A 257 27.29 19.24 10.33
CA HIS A 257 27.84 18.94 11.66
C HIS A 257 27.63 17.46 12.05
N TRP A 258 26.50 16.86 11.69
CA TRP A 258 26.25 15.43 11.91
C TRP A 258 26.95 14.52 10.90
N GLY A 259 27.56 15.09 9.85
CA GLY A 259 28.29 14.35 8.82
C GLY A 259 27.44 13.96 7.62
N ALA A 260 26.29 14.57 7.40
CA ALA A 260 25.51 14.44 6.17
C ALA A 260 25.79 15.64 5.26
N VAL A 261 26.62 15.44 4.25
CA VAL A 261 27.03 16.50 3.31
C VAL A 261 26.24 16.37 2.01
N PRO A 262 25.57 17.43 1.52
CA PRO A 262 24.87 17.40 0.24
C PRO A 262 25.79 16.95 -0.91
N ASP A 263 25.29 16.06 -1.78
CA ASP A 263 26.03 15.53 -2.93
C ASP A 263 25.35 15.89 -4.26
N ALA A 264 24.28 15.20 -4.61
CA ALA A 264 23.56 15.38 -5.87
C ALA A 264 22.07 15.59 -5.64
N LEU A 265 21.47 16.42 -6.49
CA LEU A 265 20.04 16.67 -6.55
C LEU A 265 19.39 15.86 -7.67
N VAL A 266 18.33 15.12 -7.35
CA VAL A 266 17.49 14.46 -8.34
C VAL A 266 16.15 15.18 -8.40
N GLU A 267 15.95 15.99 -9.44
CA GLU A 267 14.74 16.81 -9.60
C GLU A 267 13.49 16.01 -10.05
N ALA A 268 13.62 14.72 -10.32
CA ALA A 268 12.51 13.88 -10.77
C ALA A 268 11.67 13.37 -9.60
N GLU A 269 10.36 13.19 -9.84
CA GLU A 269 9.54 12.35 -8.98
C GLU A 269 9.91 10.88 -9.23
N THR A 270 10.28 10.16 -8.18
CA THR A 270 10.76 8.79 -8.27
C THR A 270 10.08 7.90 -7.24
N ARG A 271 9.54 6.78 -7.70
CA ARG A 271 9.10 5.66 -6.85
C ARG A 271 10.30 4.80 -6.50
N GLN A 272 10.80 4.95 -5.28
CA GLN A 272 11.98 4.26 -4.79
C GLN A 272 11.60 3.08 -3.88
N PHE A 273 12.05 1.88 -4.26
CA PHE A 273 11.95 0.71 -3.40
C PHE A 273 13.17 0.64 -2.50
N LEU A 274 12.95 0.57 -1.19
CA LEU A 274 14.01 0.30 -0.22
C LEU A 274 14.46 -1.16 -0.31
N ASP A 275 15.62 -1.47 0.29
CA ASP A 275 16.20 -2.83 0.26
C ASP A 275 15.30 -3.89 0.92
N ASP A 276 14.42 -3.48 1.83
CA ASP A 276 13.41 -4.33 2.48
C ASP A 276 12.11 -4.49 1.66
N GLY A 277 12.05 -3.87 0.47
CA GLY A 277 10.93 -3.92 -0.46
C GLY A 277 9.82 -2.91 -0.18
N ARG A 278 9.96 -2.03 0.82
CA ARG A 278 8.99 -0.94 1.05
C ARG A 278 9.11 0.13 0.00
N LEU A 279 7.98 0.72 -0.36
CA LEU A 279 7.91 1.75 -1.39
C LEU A 279 7.84 3.14 -0.77
N VAL A 280 8.67 4.04 -1.26
CA VAL A 280 8.63 5.47 -0.98
C VAL A 280 8.50 6.22 -2.29
N THR A 281 7.67 7.26 -2.32
CA THR A 281 7.64 8.20 -3.45
C THR A 281 8.34 9.48 -3.00
N LEU A 282 9.34 9.89 -3.77
CA LEU A 282 10.13 11.08 -3.54
C LEU A 282 9.96 12.05 -4.71
N SER A 283 10.03 13.36 -4.46
CA SER A 283 9.84 14.44 -5.43
C SER A 283 10.88 15.54 -5.23
N GLY A 284 12.04 15.45 -5.91
CA GLY A 284 13.09 16.46 -5.78
C GLY A 284 14.11 16.18 -4.66
N THR A 285 14.70 14.99 -4.63
CA THR A 285 15.51 14.51 -3.51
C THR A 285 16.96 15.00 -3.53
N GLN A 286 17.43 15.53 -2.40
CA GLN A 286 18.85 15.69 -2.09
C GLN A 286 19.45 14.36 -1.61
N SER A 287 20.46 13.86 -2.33
CA SER A 287 21.34 12.81 -1.82
C SER A 287 22.44 13.41 -0.95
N PHE A 288 22.89 12.65 0.06
CA PHE A 288 23.98 13.05 0.94
C PHE A 288 25.09 12.01 0.98
N LYS A 289 26.34 12.49 1.03
CA LYS A 289 27.48 11.67 1.46
C LYS A 289 27.43 11.51 2.98
N ALA A 290 27.49 10.26 3.41
CA ALA A 290 27.59 9.92 4.81
C ALA A 290 29.04 9.99 5.31
N GLY A 291 29.27 10.76 6.37
CA GLY A 291 30.50 10.76 7.15
C GLY A 291 30.59 9.54 8.08
N ARG A 292 31.65 9.46 8.90
CA ARG A 292 31.95 8.27 9.73
C ARG A 292 30.85 7.85 10.71
N ALA A 293 30.01 8.78 11.15
CA ALA A 293 28.91 8.54 12.09
C ALA A 293 27.57 8.22 11.42
N CYS A 294 27.52 8.24 10.09
CA CYS A 294 26.33 8.06 9.29
C CYS A 294 26.47 6.88 8.33
N ALA A 295 25.35 6.29 7.94
CA ALA A 295 25.24 5.32 6.87
C ALA A 295 24.28 5.86 5.82
N ALA A 296 24.72 5.88 4.57
CA ALA A 296 23.89 6.26 3.42
C ALA A 296 23.17 5.01 2.88
N GLU A 297 21.87 5.12 2.70
CA GLU A 297 21.01 4.11 2.07
C GLU A 297 20.49 4.67 0.73
N GLN A 298 20.16 3.79 -0.21
CA GLN A 298 19.46 4.16 -1.44
C GLN A 298 20.16 5.27 -2.25
N GLY A 299 21.48 5.15 -2.42
CA GLY A 299 22.28 6.16 -3.12
C GLY A 299 22.40 7.50 -2.37
N GLY A 300 22.14 7.51 -1.06
CA GLY A 300 22.23 8.71 -0.22
C GLY A 300 20.92 9.49 -0.06
N ALA A 301 19.81 9.00 -0.61
CA ALA A 301 18.49 9.60 -0.43
C ALA A 301 18.01 9.54 1.02
N ILE A 302 18.39 8.50 1.74
CA ILE A 302 18.11 8.31 3.17
C ILE A 302 19.44 8.13 3.88
N VAL A 303 19.69 8.91 4.92
CA VAL A 303 20.91 8.79 5.73
C VAL A 303 20.56 8.56 7.19
N ARG A 304 21.15 7.53 7.78
CA ARG A 304 21.00 7.22 9.20
C ARG A 304 22.26 7.60 9.95
N CYS A 305 22.14 8.50 10.91
CA CYS A 305 23.27 8.95 11.73
C CYS A 305 23.09 8.55 13.19
N ARG A 306 24.18 8.14 13.83
CA ARG A 306 24.28 8.06 15.29
C ARG A 306 24.96 9.32 15.79
N VAL A 307 24.24 10.09 16.60
CA VAL A 307 24.72 11.38 17.12
C VAL A 307 24.67 11.30 18.64
N GLY A 308 25.83 11.17 19.28
CA GLY A 308 25.90 10.88 20.71
C GLY A 308 25.17 9.58 21.06
N GLN A 309 24.20 9.65 21.97
CA GLN A 309 23.32 8.53 22.33
C GLN A 309 22.05 8.44 21.46
N GLY A 310 21.78 9.47 20.65
CA GLY A 310 20.59 9.56 19.82
C GLY A 310 20.78 9.00 18.41
N ARG A 311 19.67 9.06 17.66
CA ARG A 311 19.59 8.59 16.28
C ARG A 311 18.89 9.62 15.41
N VAL A 312 19.39 9.79 14.20
CA VAL A 312 18.79 10.68 13.19
C VAL A 312 18.55 9.87 11.93
N VAL A 313 17.34 9.95 11.39
CA VAL A 313 17.04 9.59 10.00
C VAL A 313 16.87 10.89 9.24
N LEU A 314 17.70 11.11 8.24
CA LEU A 314 17.66 12.25 7.35
C LEU A 314 17.15 11.81 5.99
N VAL A 315 16.16 12.53 5.46
CA VAL A 315 15.68 12.40 4.09
C VAL A 315 15.77 13.77 3.43
N GLY A 316 16.37 13.82 2.24
CA GLY A 316 16.57 15.05 1.48
C GLY A 316 15.34 15.55 0.74
N ASP A 317 14.15 15.28 1.26
CA ASP A 317 12.86 15.49 0.61
C ASP A 317 11.80 15.60 1.70
N ALA A 318 11.10 16.74 1.73
CA ALA A 318 10.00 16.97 2.65
C ALA A 318 8.63 16.81 1.98
N ASP A 319 8.57 16.85 0.65
CA ASP A 319 7.39 16.46 -0.11
C ASP A 319 7.05 14.97 0.10
N LEU A 320 7.98 14.14 0.55
CA LEU A 320 7.74 12.77 1.01
C LEU A 320 6.44 12.63 1.82
N ILE A 321 6.17 13.55 2.76
CA ILE A 321 5.00 13.49 3.65
C ILE A 321 3.75 14.20 3.08
N ASP A 322 3.84 14.78 1.88
CA ASP A 322 2.69 15.27 1.10
C ASP A 322 1.77 14.09 0.76
N ASP A 323 0.48 14.22 1.07
CA ASP A 323 -0.49 13.14 0.88
C ASP A 323 -0.61 12.71 -0.57
N ARG A 324 -0.38 13.61 -1.54
CA ARG A 324 -0.45 13.29 -2.97
C ARG A 324 0.57 12.24 -3.41
N LEU A 325 1.68 12.09 -2.68
CA LEU A 325 2.74 11.13 -3.03
C LEU A 325 2.50 9.72 -2.48
N TRP A 326 1.64 9.57 -1.47
CA TRP A 326 1.42 8.30 -0.79
C TRP A 326 -0.05 7.92 -0.55
N LEU A 327 -1.02 8.79 -0.86
CA LEU A 327 -2.44 8.58 -0.60
C LEU A 327 -3.25 8.73 -1.89
N ALA A 328 -3.95 7.67 -2.29
CA ALA A 328 -4.82 7.67 -3.47
C ALA A 328 -6.21 8.29 -3.19
N ASP A 329 -6.64 8.31 -1.93
CA ASP A 329 -7.92 8.90 -1.50
C ASP A 329 -7.74 9.70 -0.20
N PRO A 330 -7.66 11.04 -0.28
CA PRO A 330 -7.49 11.93 0.87
C PRO A 330 -8.58 11.82 1.93
N ALA A 331 -9.78 11.35 1.58
CA ALA A 331 -10.88 11.22 2.54
C ALA A 331 -10.68 10.07 3.55
N ARG A 332 -9.75 9.15 3.29
CA ARG A 332 -9.54 7.95 4.10
C ARG A 332 -8.06 7.72 4.44
N PRO A 333 -7.38 8.67 5.10
CA PRO A 333 -5.94 8.58 5.36
C PRO A 333 -5.56 7.40 6.26
N LEU A 334 -6.48 7.00 7.15
CA LEU A 334 -6.29 5.86 8.05
C LEU A 334 -6.61 4.52 7.40
N ASP A 335 -7.01 4.45 6.12
CA ASP A 335 -7.29 3.19 5.43
C ASP A 335 -6.08 2.76 4.58
N PRO A 336 -5.28 1.76 5.03
CA PRO A 336 -4.17 1.18 4.28
C PRO A 336 -4.46 0.83 2.83
N ARG A 337 -5.72 0.51 2.50
CA ARG A 337 -6.12 0.03 1.18
C ARG A 337 -6.15 1.12 0.13
N VAL A 338 -6.06 2.39 0.53
CA VAL A 338 -5.99 3.53 -0.41
C VAL A 338 -4.63 4.21 -0.39
N TRP A 339 -3.61 3.60 0.21
CA TRP A 339 -2.26 4.14 0.13
C TRP A 339 -1.61 3.75 -1.20
N ALA A 340 -0.71 4.60 -1.68
CA ALA A 340 0.12 4.44 -2.88
C ALA A 340 1.61 4.21 -2.57
N ALA A 341 2.02 4.39 -1.31
CA ALA A 341 3.36 4.11 -0.80
C ALA A 341 3.33 3.70 0.69
N ASP A 342 4.44 3.17 1.20
CA ASP A 342 4.61 2.82 2.61
C ASP A 342 5.08 3.98 3.49
N THR A 343 5.16 5.19 2.92
CA THR A 343 5.64 6.40 3.62
C THR A 343 5.07 6.57 5.03
N PRO A 344 3.75 6.45 5.29
CA PRO A 344 3.25 6.70 6.64
C PRO A 344 3.73 5.67 7.68
N ALA A 345 3.88 4.40 7.27
CA ALA A 345 4.44 3.37 8.14
C ALA A 345 5.93 3.61 8.38
N LEU A 346 6.68 3.98 7.34
CA LEU A 346 8.09 4.31 7.44
C LEU A 346 8.35 5.51 8.36
N VAL A 347 7.61 6.60 8.18
CA VAL A 347 7.72 7.81 9.02
C VAL A 347 7.42 7.47 10.48
N ALA A 348 6.35 6.72 10.76
CA ALA A 348 6.03 6.29 12.11
C ALA A 348 7.16 5.45 12.73
N GLN A 349 7.76 4.54 11.97
CA GLN A 349 8.85 3.67 12.45
C GLN A 349 10.18 4.40 12.61
N TRP A 350 10.52 5.33 11.72
CA TRP A 350 11.71 6.17 11.86
C TRP A 350 11.64 7.05 13.11
N LEU A 351 10.42 7.43 13.53
CA LEU A 351 10.15 8.12 14.79
C LEU A 351 10.07 7.17 16.02
N GLY A 352 10.29 5.87 15.84
CA GLY A 352 10.29 4.88 16.92
C GLY A 352 8.92 4.31 17.28
N GLY A 353 7.89 4.57 16.47
CA GLY A 353 6.56 3.98 16.61
C GLY A 353 6.45 2.60 15.96
N THR A 354 5.39 1.87 16.29
CA THR A 354 5.08 0.58 15.66
C THR A 354 3.93 0.74 14.66
N MET A 355 4.10 0.18 13.47
CA MET A 355 3.06 0.11 12.45
C MET A 355 3.31 -1.13 11.59
N ASP A 356 2.23 -1.78 11.15
CA ASP A 356 2.33 -3.00 10.33
C ASP A 356 3.14 -2.74 9.06
N ASP A 357 4.05 -3.67 8.78
CA ASP A 357 5.01 -3.59 7.68
C ASP A 357 4.46 -4.13 6.36
N GLY A 358 5.09 -3.68 5.27
CA GLY A 358 5.36 -4.55 4.12
C GLY A 358 4.18 -4.83 3.21
N ARG A 359 3.60 -3.78 2.64
CA ARG A 359 2.70 -3.96 1.49
C ARG A 359 3.49 -4.40 0.26
N ARG A 360 2.77 -4.98 -0.68
CA ARG A 360 3.31 -5.40 -1.98
C ARG A 360 2.80 -4.43 -3.02
N TRP A 361 3.73 -3.82 -3.75
CA TRP A 361 3.42 -2.79 -4.73
C TRP A 361 3.74 -3.29 -6.12
N LEU A 362 2.93 -2.87 -7.10
CA LEU A 362 3.29 -2.99 -8.50
C LEU A 362 4.53 -2.12 -8.75
N ARG A 363 5.62 -2.75 -9.22
CA ARG A 363 6.93 -2.09 -9.41
C ARG A 363 6.92 -1.21 -10.65
N ASP A 364 7.39 -1.73 -11.78
CA ASP A 364 7.44 -1.03 -13.05
C ASP A 364 6.41 -1.57 -14.05
N GLY A 365 6.22 -0.85 -15.15
CA GLY A 365 5.31 -1.29 -16.21
C GLY A 365 5.72 -2.62 -16.86
N ARG A 366 7.02 -2.95 -16.85
CA ARG A 366 7.55 -4.18 -17.48
C ARG A 366 7.18 -5.40 -16.64
N ASP A 367 7.32 -5.34 -15.33
CA ASP A 367 6.96 -6.37 -14.36
C ASP A 367 5.44 -6.61 -14.35
N VAL A 368 4.65 -5.53 -14.45
CA VAL A 368 3.19 -5.65 -14.57
C VAL A 368 2.81 -6.35 -15.88
N VAL A 369 3.41 -5.96 -17.01
CA VAL A 369 3.16 -6.60 -18.31
C VAL A 369 3.64 -8.06 -18.30
N LEU A 370 4.79 -8.35 -17.70
CA LEU A 370 5.31 -9.71 -17.56
C LEU A 370 4.39 -10.57 -16.69
N GLY A 371 3.95 -10.06 -15.54
CA GLY A 371 3.00 -10.72 -14.66
C GLY A 371 1.67 -10.98 -15.35
N LEU A 372 1.16 -10.01 -16.11
CA LEU A 372 -0.07 -10.16 -16.89
C LEU A 372 0.09 -11.24 -17.96
N ARG A 373 1.20 -11.24 -18.71
CA ARG A 373 1.50 -12.28 -19.72
C ARG A 373 1.49 -13.68 -19.10
N TRP A 374 2.19 -13.87 -17.98
CA TRP A 374 2.24 -15.16 -17.31
C TRP A 374 0.89 -15.58 -16.72
N ALA A 375 0.12 -14.64 -16.17
CA ALA A 375 -1.24 -14.91 -15.70
C ALA A 375 -2.17 -15.33 -16.85
N LEU A 376 -2.06 -14.71 -18.03
CA LEU A 376 -2.82 -15.07 -19.23
C LEU A 376 -2.41 -16.44 -19.78
N ILE A 377 -1.12 -16.73 -19.85
CA ILE A 377 -0.59 -18.05 -20.26
C ILE A 377 -1.09 -19.13 -19.32
N PHE A 378 -0.96 -18.91 -18.01
CA PHE A 378 -1.47 -19.82 -16.98
C PHE A 378 -2.97 -20.05 -17.14
N GLY A 379 -3.78 -18.98 -17.22
CA GLY A 379 -5.23 -19.10 -17.37
C GLY A 379 -5.62 -19.89 -18.63
N THR A 380 -4.90 -19.67 -19.73
CA THR A 380 -5.10 -20.39 -21.01
C THR A 380 -4.78 -21.87 -20.88
N ILE A 381 -3.60 -22.21 -20.34
CA ILE A 381 -3.19 -23.61 -20.13
C ILE A 381 -4.15 -24.31 -19.15
N TRP A 382 -4.53 -23.64 -18.06
CA TRP A 382 -5.47 -24.15 -17.07
C TRP A 382 -6.86 -24.45 -17.67
N ALA A 383 -7.35 -23.59 -18.55
CA ALA A 383 -8.59 -23.80 -19.28
C ALA A 383 -8.49 -24.94 -20.32
N LEU A 384 -7.35 -25.08 -21.01
CA LEU A 384 -7.10 -26.20 -21.93
C LEU A 384 -7.09 -27.54 -21.20
N VAL A 385 -6.36 -27.63 -20.08
CA VAL A 385 -6.31 -28.84 -19.23
C VAL A 385 -7.70 -29.17 -18.71
N GLY A 386 -8.43 -28.17 -18.19
CA GLY A 386 -9.81 -28.34 -17.71
C GLY A 386 -10.76 -28.85 -18.80
N THR A 387 -10.62 -28.35 -20.04
CA THR A 387 -11.41 -28.80 -21.19
C THR A 387 -11.19 -30.28 -21.48
N GLY A 388 -9.95 -30.77 -21.37
CA GLY A 388 -9.64 -32.19 -21.54
C GLY A 388 -10.20 -33.07 -20.42
N LEU A 389 -9.99 -32.66 -19.17
CA LEU A 389 -10.37 -33.46 -17.99
C LEU A 389 -11.89 -33.51 -17.77
N LEU A 390 -12.57 -32.36 -17.84
CA LEU A 390 -14.00 -32.26 -17.53
C LEU A 390 -14.88 -32.89 -18.61
N ARG A 391 -14.39 -32.93 -19.86
CA ARG A 391 -15.05 -33.67 -20.96
C ARG A 391 -15.04 -35.18 -20.74
N ARG A 392 -13.88 -35.75 -20.33
CA ARG A 392 -13.74 -37.19 -20.06
C ARG A 392 -14.63 -37.68 -18.91
N VAL A 393 -14.90 -36.80 -17.94
CA VAL A 393 -15.79 -37.10 -16.81
C VAL A 393 -17.25 -37.16 -17.29
N ARG A 394 -17.69 -36.20 -18.11
CA ARG A 394 -19.06 -36.19 -18.62
C ARG A 394 -19.37 -37.40 -19.50
N GLN A 395 -18.43 -37.80 -20.37
CA GLN A 395 -18.58 -38.99 -21.21
C GLN A 395 -18.70 -40.30 -20.40
N ARG A 396 -18.05 -40.38 -19.23
CA ARG A 396 -18.14 -41.54 -18.33
C ARG A 396 -19.40 -41.59 -17.46
N VAL A 397 -20.16 -40.50 -17.40
CA VAL A 397 -21.43 -40.42 -16.66
C VAL A 397 -22.63 -40.64 -17.59
N GLU A 398 -22.45 -40.43 -18.90
CA GLU A 398 -23.45 -40.67 -19.95
C GLU A 398 -23.37 -42.11 -20.54
N GLN A 399 -22.31 -42.86 -20.22
CA GLN A 399 -22.19 -44.32 -20.41
C GLN A 399 -22.60 -45.03 -19.13
#